data_AF-A0A353HW79-F1
#
_entry.id   AF-A0A353HW79-F1
#
_cell.length_a   1.000
_cell.length_b   1.000
_cell.length_c   1.000
_cell.angle_alpha   90.00
_cell.angle_beta   90.00
_cell.angle_gamma   90.00
#
_symmetry.space_group_name_H-M   'P 1'
#
loop_
_entity.id
_entity.type
_entity.pdbx_description
1 polymer ?
#
loop_
_entity_poly.entity_id
_entity_poly.type
_entity_poly.pdbx_seq_one_letter_code
_entity_poly.pdbx_strand_id
1 'polypeptide(L)'
;KTFTATLASRAQADGKLSFDDHPGKTIAALQGSALDRATLLELGTYTAGGLPLQVSDDVKNDAQLLAWLATWQPDAAPGTQRRYSNPSIGLLGRIAALALASDFGDALDHGLFPALGLRHTHVRMPASAMPDYAWGVDAQGKPARVRPDVLDAESYGVKSSAADMIRFVQANIDPAGP
;
A
#
# COMPACT_ATOMS: atom_id res chain seq x y z
N LYS A 1 -4.72 -1.00 2.39
CA LYS A 1 -4.94 0.47 2.22
C LYS A 1 -4.88 1.23 3.54
N THR A 2 -5.75 0.94 4.52
CA THR A 2 -5.65 1.62 5.84
C THR A 2 -4.31 1.36 6.52
N PHE A 3 -3.85 0.10 6.57
CA PHE A 3 -2.49 -0.23 7.05
C PHE A 3 -1.38 0.47 6.26
N THR A 4 -1.52 0.58 4.93
CA THR A 4 -0.61 1.32 4.05
C THR A 4 -0.53 2.79 4.45
N ALA A 5 -1.69 3.43 4.69
CA ALA A 5 -1.78 4.82 5.14
C ALA A 5 -1.20 4.99 6.56
N THR A 6 -1.41 4.02 7.46
CA THR A 6 -0.81 4.01 8.80
C THR A 6 0.72 3.91 8.71
N LEU A 7 1.26 3.06 7.84
CA LEU A 7 2.71 2.95 7.62
C LEU A 7 3.29 4.26 7.08
N ALA A 8 2.65 4.87 6.08
CA ALA A 8 3.08 6.15 5.53
C ALA A 8 3.00 7.30 6.55
N SER A 9 1.95 7.32 7.37
CA SER A 9 1.79 8.31 8.45
C SER A 9 2.84 8.13 9.54
N ARG A 10 3.20 6.87 9.87
CA ARG A 10 4.31 6.58 10.78
C ARG A 10 5.65 7.05 10.21
N ALA A 11 5.94 6.74 8.94
CA ALA A 11 7.14 7.22 8.27
C ALA A 11 7.23 8.77 8.26
N GLN A 12 6.09 9.46 8.10
CA GLN A 12 6.04 10.92 8.25
C GLN A 12 6.31 11.37 9.69
N ALA A 13 5.65 10.77 10.68
CA ALA A 13 5.83 11.12 12.09
C ALA A 13 7.28 10.88 12.57
N ASP A 14 7.94 9.85 12.04
CA ASP A 14 9.34 9.52 12.28
C ASP A 14 10.33 10.43 11.49
N GLY A 15 9.81 11.40 10.73
CA GLY A 15 10.60 12.35 9.93
C GLY A 15 11.32 11.72 8.73
N LYS A 16 10.88 10.55 8.27
CA LYS A 16 11.50 9.78 7.17
C LYS A 16 11.01 10.18 5.79
N LEU A 17 9.80 10.73 5.71
CA LEU A 17 9.24 11.35 4.50
C LEU A 17 8.37 12.55 4.88
N SER A 18 8.05 13.40 3.91
CA SER A 18 6.97 14.38 4.00
C SER A 18 5.85 13.99 3.04
N PHE A 19 4.59 14.21 3.41
CA PHE A 19 3.49 14.05 2.45
C PHE A 19 3.54 15.06 1.30
N ASP A 20 4.28 16.15 1.45
CA ASP A 20 4.56 17.12 0.37
C ASP A 20 5.72 16.69 -0.54
N ASP A 21 6.41 15.59 -0.23
CA ASP A 21 7.47 15.08 -1.09
C ASP A 21 6.90 14.55 -2.42
N HIS A 22 7.76 14.51 -3.43
CA HIS A 22 7.47 13.93 -4.74
C HIS A 22 8.01 12.50 -4.85
N PRO A 23 7.36 11.58 -5.61
CA PRO A 23 7.80 10.20 -5.75
C PRO A 23 9.27 10.01 -6.12
N GLY A 24 9.79 10.84 -7.03
CA GLY A 24 11.15 10.86 -7.55
C GLY A 24 12.21 11.20 -6.49
N LYS A 25 11.82 11.77 -5.35
CA LYS A 25 12.72 11.96 -4.21
C LYS A 25 13.20 10.62 -3.64
N THR A 26 12.32 9.61 -3.61
CA THR A 26 12.63 8.27 -3.07
C THR A 26 12.96 7.27 -4.17
N ILE A 27 12.24 7.32 -5.30
CA ILE A 27 12.40 6.39 -6.41
C ILE A 27 12.98 7.14 -7.61
N ALA A 28 14.30 7.11 -7.76
CA ALA A 28 15.02 7.86 -8.80
C ALA A 28 14.49 7.63 -10.23
N ALA A 29 14.00 6.44 -10.53
CA ALA A 29 13.43 6.12 -11.84
C ALA A 29 12.17 6.93 -12.21
N LEU A 30 11.53 7.58 -11.23
CA LEU A 30 10.36 8.44 -11.45
C LEU A 30 10.73 9.92 -11.61
N GLN A 31 12.00 10.31 -11.38
CA GLN A 31 12.41 11.72 -11.43
C GLN A 31 12.10 12.36 -12.78
N GLY A 32 11.37 13.49 -12.75
CA GLY A 32 10.99 14.23 -13.95
C GLY A 32 9.88 13.59 -14.79
N SER A 33 9.32 12.45 -14.36
CA SER A 33 8.12 11.88 -14.98
C SER A 33 6.89 12.76 -14.74
N ALA A 34 5.83 12.55 -15.51
CA ALA A 34 4.59 13.31 -15.32
C ALA A 34 3.93 13.03 -13.95
N LEU A 35 4.09 11.81 -13.43
CA LEU A 35 3.64 11.39 -12.10
C LEU A 35 4.42 12.07 -10.97
N ASP A 36 5.68 12.41 -11.20
CA ASP A 36 6.54 13.08 -10.21
C ASP A 36 6.08 14.49 -9.84
N ARG A 37 5.13 15.05 -10.61
CA ARG A 37 4.48 16.32 -10.28
C ARG A 37 3.47 16.19 -9.14
N ALA A 38 2.99 14.98 -8.86
CA ALA A 38 2.13 14.73 -7.72
C ALA A 38 2.95 14.61 -6.42
N THR A 39 2.31 14.90 -5.31
CA THR A 39 2.82 14.70 -3.95
C THR A 39 2.48 13.31 -3.42
N LEU A 40 3.15 12.88 -2.36
CA LEU A 40 2.80 11.64 -1.66
C LEU A 40 1.38 11.70 -1.05
N LEU A 41 0.90 12.89 -0.64
CA LEU A 41 -0.49 13.08 -0.20
C LEU A 41 -1.49 12.77 -1.32
N GLU A 42 -1.19 13.21 -2.54
CA GLU A 42 -2.05 12.99 -3.70
C GLU A 42 -2.07 11.53 -4.12
N LEU A 43 -0.97 10.79 -3.92
CA LEU A 43 -0.98 9.32 -4.02
C LEU A 43 -1.91 8.68 -2.98
N GLY A 44 -1.84 9.13 -1.72
CA GLY A 44 -2.65 8.58 -0.63
C GLY A 44 -4.14 8.88 -0.75
N THR A 45 -4.50 9.99 -1.40
CA THR A 45 -5.88 10.46 -1.57
C THR A 45 -6.47 10.18 -2.96
N TYR A 46 -5.72 9.47 -3.80
CA TYR A 46 -6.12 9.11 -5.17
C TYR A 46 -6.34 10.30 -6.09
N THR A 47 -5.57 11.37 -5.91
CA THR A 47 -5.66 12.62 -6.66
C THR A 47 -4.39 12.92 -7.46
N ALA A 48 -3.52 11.94 -7.68
CA ALA A 48 -2.25 12.08 -8.39
C ALA A 48 -2.36 12.22 -9.93
N GLY A 49 -3.48 12.75 -10.45
CA GLY A 49 -3.66 13.03 -11.88
C GLY A 49 -4.32 11.92 -12.72
N GLY A 50 -5.11 11.05 -12.09
CA GLY A 50 -5.97 10.10 -12.81
C GLY A 50 -5.40 8.69 -13.01
N LEU A 51 -4.49 8.24 -12.14
CA LEU A 51 -4.01 6.85 -12.15
C LEU A 51 -5.19 5.86 -12.17
N PRO A 52 -5.10 4.77 -12.96
CA PRO A 52 -6.20 3.83 -13.16
C PRO A 52 -6.48 2.99 -11.91
N LEU A 53 -7.61 2.29 -11.91
CA LEU A 53 -8.02 1.40 -10.82
C LEU A 53 -7.00 0.29 -10.54
N GLN A 54 -6.50 -0.35 -11.60
CA GLN A 54 -5.55 -1.46 -11.55
C GLN A 54 -4.28 -1.11 -12.33
N VAL A 55 -3.19 -1.81 -12.01
CA VAL A 55 -2.01 -1.83 -12.86
C VAL A 55 -2.38 -2.50 -14.20
N SER A 56 -1.71 -2.11 -15.29
CA SER A 56 -1.89 -2.77 -16.59
C SER A 56 -1.58 -4.27 -16.50
N ASP A 57 -2.38 -5.10 -17.18
CA ASP A 57 -2.16 -6.54 -17.25
C ASP A 57 -0.78 -6.91 -17.83
N ASP A 58 -0.14 -6.04 -18.62
CA ASP A 58 1.18 -6.30 -19.18
C ASP A 58 2.33 -6.15 -18.17
N VAL A 59 2.05 -5.58 -16.99
CA VAL A 59 3.05 -5.36 -15.94
C VAL A 59 3.03 -6.53 -14.97
N LYS A 60 4.12 -7.30 -14.93
CA LYS A 60 4.25 -8.56 -14.16
C LYS A 60 5.32 -8.51 -13.09
N ASN A 61 6.11 -7.44 -13.03
CA ASN A 61 7.20 -7.30 -12.05
C ASN A 61 7.51 -5.83 -11.77
N ASP A 62 8.35 -5.59 -10.76
CA ASP A 62 8.70 -4.25 -10.29
C ASP A 62 9.39 -3.38 -11.33
N ALA A 63 10.26 -3.96 -12.18
CA ALA A 63 10.92 -3.19 -13.22
C ALA A 63 9.92 -2.67 -14.26
N GLN A 64 8.98 -3.52 -14.68
CA GLN A 64 7.89 -3.14 -15.56
C GLN A 64 6.94 -2.12 -14.92
N LEU A 65 6.68 -2.25 -13.61
CA LEU A 65 5.84 -1.31 -12.88
C LEU A 65 6.46 0.09 -12.87
N LEU A 66 7.75 0.20 -12.55
CA LEU A 66 8.43 1.50 -12.54
C LEU A 66 8.51 2.11 -13.95
N ALA A 67 8.77 1.30 -14.98
CA ALA A 67 8.76 1.77 -16.37
C ALA A 67 7.37 2.26 -16.82
N TRP A 68 6.31 1.54 -16.42
CA TRP A 68 4.92 1.93 -16.69
C TRP A 68 4.55 3.24 -15.97
N LEU A 69 4.89 3.37 -14.68
CA LEU A 69 4.66 4.60 -13.91
C LEU A 69 5.45 5.80 -14.45
N ALA A 70 6.70 5.60 -14.91
CA ALA A 70 7.56 6.65 -15.45
C ALA A 70 7.05 7.22 -16.79
N THR A 71 6.36 6.39 -17.58
CA THR A 71 5.82 6.77 -18.90
C THR A 71 4.33 7.12 -18.88
N TRP A 72 3.63 6.84 -17.78
CA TRP A 72 2.22 7.19 -17.60
C TRP A 72 1.99 8.70 -17.73
N GLN A 73 0.87 9.07 -18.36
CA GLN A 73 0.48 10.46 -18.56
C GLN A 73 -0.82 10.77 -17.80
N PRO A 74 -0.88 11.88 -17.05
CA PRO A 74 -2.09 12.28 -16.35
C PRO A 74 -3.15 12.84 -17.30
N ASP A 75 -4.42 12.59 -16.97
CA ASP A 75 -5.57 13.21 -17.65
C ASP A 75 -6.17 14.39 -16.88
N ALA A 76 -5.62 14.70 -15.70
CA ALA A 76 -5.95 15.85 -14.87
C ALA A 76 -4.70 16.34 -14.11
N ALA A 77 -4.68 17.60 -13.69
CA ALA A 77 -3.62 18.08 -12.80
C ALA A 77 -3.72 17.39 -11.42
N PRO A 78 -2.59 17.13 -10.72
CA PRO A 78 -2.63 16.62 -9.35
C PRO A 78 -3.51 17.46 -8.43
N GLY A 79 -4.21 16.81 -7.49
CA GLY A 79 -5.09 17.45 -6.52
C GLY A 79 -6.48 17.83 -7.06
N THR A 80 -6.72 17.75 -8.38
CA THR A 80 -7.97 18.26 -8.98
C THR A 80 -9.08 17.21 -9.18
N GLN A 81 -8.74 15.93 -9.32
CA GLN A 81 -9.71 14.85 -9.53
C GLN A 81 -9.34 13.63 -8.69
N ARG A 82 -10.32 13.11 -7.94
CA ARG A 82 -10.18 11.83 -7.25
C ARG A 82 -10.54 10.66 -8.16
N ARG A 83 -9.63 9.70 -8.31
CA ARG A 83 -9.86 8.42 -9.01
C ARG A 83 -9.29 7.25 -8.22
N TYR A 84 -10.16 6.47 -7.57
CA TYR A 84 -9.73 5.33 -6.74
C TYR A 84 -8.80 4.39 -7.52
N SER A 85 -7.61 4.13 -6.96
CA SER A 85 -6.50 3.54 -7.69
C SER A 85 -5.62 2.68 -6.78
N ASN A 86 -5.46 1.40 -7.12
CA ASN A 86 -4.46 0.53 -6.50
C ASN A 86 -3.02 1.01 -6.77
N PRO A 87 -2.59 1.33 -8.01
CA PRO A 87 -1.23 1.81 -8.24
C PRO A 87 -0.90 3.10 -7.48
N SER A 88 -1.88 3.98 -7.27
CA SER A 88 -1.69 5.24 -6.55
C SER A 88 -1.31 5.01 -5.08
N ILE A 89 -2.17 4.36 -4.29
CA ILE A 89 -1.87 4.09 -2.87
C ILE A 89 -0.81 3.00 -2.69
N GLY A 90 -0.69 2.09 -3.66
CA GLY A 90 0.35 1.08 -3.69
C GLY A 90 1.74 1.72 -3.76
N LEU A 91 1.90 2.71 -4.64
CA LEU A 91 3.15 3.47 -4.74
C LEU A 91 3.47 4.25 -3.47
N LEU A 92 2.46 4.86 -2.81
CA LEU A 92 2.66 5.49 -1.49
C LEU A 92 3.20 4.48 -0.46
N GLY A 93 2.60 3.29 -0.39
CA GLY A 93 3.04 2.22 0.50
C GLY A 93 4.49 1.82 0.28
N ARG A 94 4.87 1.64 -1.00
CA ARG A 94 6.24 1.31 -1.39
C ARG A 94 7.23 2.41 -0.99
N ILE A 95 6.90 3.67 -1.25
CA ILE A 95 7.74 4.82 -0.87
C ILE A 95 7.89 4.89 0.66
N ALA A 96 6.81 4.67 1.42
CA ALA A 96 6.87 4.65 2.87
C ALA A 96 7.80 3.55 3.41
N ALA A 97 7.74 2.35 2.84
CA ALA A 97 8.64 1.26 3.22
C ALA A 97 10.10 1.56 2.88
N LEU A 98 10.37 2.09 1.68
CA LEU A 98 11.71 2.50 1.28
C LEU A 98 12.28 3.61 2.16
N ALA A 99 11.47 4.59 2.55
CA ALA A 99 11.86 5.66 3.49
C ALA A 99 12.22 5.11 4.89
N LEU A 100 11.61 3.99 5.28
CA LEU A 100 11.93 3.23 6.49
C LEU A 100 13.07 2.22 6.31
N ALA A 101 13.73 2.21 5.14
CA ALA A 101 14.79 1.26 4.77
C ALA A 101 14.37 -0.22 4.91
N SER A 102 13.13 -0.54 4.53
CA SER A 102 12.54 -1.88 4.63
C SER A 102 11.80 -2.24 3.33
N ASP A 103 11.55 -3.53 3.09
CA ASP A 103 10.45 -3.90 2.20
C ASP A 103 9.10 -3.69 2.92
N PHE A 104 8.03 -3.54 2.13
CA PHE A 104 6.70 -3.22 2.66
C PHE A 104 6.13 -4.33 3.54
N GLY A 105 6.36 -5.59 3.16
CA GLY A 105 5.87 -6.72 3.94
C GLY A 105 6.53 -6.74 5.31
N ASP A 106 7.85 -6.61 5.39
CA ASP A 106 8.60 -6.62 6.66
C ASP A 106 8.25 -5.41 7.52
N ALA A 107 8.06 -4.24 6.91
CA ALA A 107 7.65 -3.03 7.62
C ALA A 107 6.29 -3.22 8.32
N LEU A 108 5.40 -4.03 7.76
CA LEU A 108 4.13 -4.40 8.38
C LEU A 108 4.26 -5.59 9.34
N ASP A 109 4.71 -6.75 8.85
CA ASP A 109 4.75 -8.02 9.58
C ASP A 109 5.66 -7.95 10.82
N HIS A 110 6.79 -7.24 10.75
CA HIS A 110 7.77 -7.13 11.83
C HIS A 110 7.80 -5.75 12.50
N GLY A 111 7.16 -4.74 11.89
CA GLY A 111 7.12 -3.37 12.40
C GLY A 111 5.74 -2.98 12.92
N LEU A 112 4.82 -2.67 12.00
CA LEU A 112 3.53 -2.07 12.33
C LEU A 112 2.59 -3.02 13.09
N PHE A 113 2.43 -4.27 12.64
CA PHE A 113 1.48 -5.20 13.25
C PHE A 113 1.88 -5.55 14.70
N PRO A 114 3.15 -5.86 15.03
CA PRO A 114 3.55 -6.06 16.41
C PRO A 114 3.34 -4.82 17.29
N ALA A 115 3.64 -3.62 16.77
CA ALA A 115 3.44 -2.36 17.49
C ALA A 115 1.97 -2.09 17.84
N LEU A 116 1.04 -2.60 17.02
CA LEU A 116 -0.40 -2.51 17.24
C LEU A 116 -0.99 -3.75 17.95
N GLY A 117 -0.15 -4.71 18.37
CA GLY A 117 -0.59 -5.94 19.01
C GLY A 117 -1.41 -6.89 18.11
N LEU A 118 -1.26 -6.77 16.79
CA LEU A 118 -2.00 -7.54 15.79
C LEU A 118 -1.25 -8.84 15.47
N ARG A 119 -1.56 -9.91 16.20
CA ARG A 119 -0.81 -11.19 16.17
C ARG A 119 -1.28 -12.18 15.10
N HIS A 120 -2.45 -11.95 14.53
CA HIS A 120 -3.13 -12.75 13.51
C HIS A 120 -3.45 -11.89 12.28
N THR A 121 -2.52 -10.99 11.94
CA THR A 121 -2.57 -10.10 10.78
C THR A 121 -1.25 -10.26 10.02
N HIS A 122 -1.35 -10.53 8.72
CA HIS A 122 -0.20 -10.90 7.90
C HIS A 122 -0.31 -10.33 6.49
N VAL A 123 0.80 -9.83 5.96
CA VAL A 123 0.96 -9.64 4.50
C VAL A 123 1.26 -11.00 3.87
N ARG A 124 2.27 -11.69 4.41
CA ARG A 124 2.69 -13.04 4.00
C ARG A 124 2.27 -14.03 5.07
N MET A 125 1.40 -14.96 4.71
CA MET A 125 0.89 -15.98 5.64
C MET A 125 2.01 -16.93 6.06
N PRO A 126 2.38 -17.01 7.35
CA PRO A 126 3.34 -18.00 7.82
C PRO A 126 2.73 -19.40 7.82
N ALA A 127 3.57 -20.43 7.68
CA ALA A 127 3.13 -21.82 7.66
C ALA A 127 2.29 -22.20 8.89
N SER A 128 2.64 -21.66 10.07
CA SER A 128 1.93 -21.88 11.33
C SER A 128 0.51 -21.32 11.35
N ALA A 129 0.21 -20.30 10.54
CA ALA A 129 -1.13 -19.68 10.47
C ALA A 129 -1.95 -20.16 9.26
N MET A 130 -1.38 -21.02 8.41
CA MET A 130 -2.11 -21.61 7.27
C MET A 130 -3.37 -22.39 7.65
N PRO A 131 -3.43 -23.11 8.79
CA PRO A 131 -4.67 -23.76 9.24
C PRO A 131 -5.83 -22.79 9.49
N ASP A 132 -5.54 -21.54 9.85
CA ASP A 132 -6.54 -20.49 10.13
C ASP A 132 -6.90 -19.67 8.88
N TYR A 133 -6.19 -19.86 7.77
CA TYR A 133 -6.43 -19.10 6.55
C TYR A 133 -7.65 -19.68 5.83
N ALA A 134 -8.77 -18.96 5.86
CA ALA A 134 -9.97 -19.36 5.13
C ALA A 134 -9.75 -19.45 3.61
N TRP A 135 -10.60 -20.24 2.95
CA TRP A 135 -10.79 -20.17 1.50
C TRP A 135 -11.89 -19.15 1.19
N GLY A 136 -11.64 -18.29 0.22
CA GLY A 136 -12.70 -17.55 -0.45
C GLY A 136 -13.45 -18.47 -1.42
N VAL A 137 -14.59 -18.00 -1.91
CA VAL A 137 -15.37 -18.66 -2.96
C VAL A 137 -15.53 -17.67 -4.10
N ASP A 138 -15.10 -18.05 -5.30
CA ASP A 138 -15.21 -17.19 -6.48
C ASP A 138 -16.65 -17.17 -7.04
N ALA A 139 -16.87 -16.35 -8.08
CA ALA A 139 -18.18 -16.21 -8.72
C ALA A 139 -18.69 -17.52 -9.38
N GLN A 140 -17.82 -18.50 -9.58
CA GLN A 140 -18.15 -19.83 -10.10
C GLN A 140 -18.32 -20.88 -8.99
N GLY A 141 -18.29 -20.47 -7.71
CA GLY A 141 -18.44 -21.36 -6.57
C GLY A 141 -17.18 -22.15 -6.22
N LYS A 142 -16.02 -21.80 -6.79
CA LYS A 142 -14.77 -22.54 -6.58
C LYS A 142 -13.95 -21.93 -5.44
N PRO A 143 -13.22 -22.75 -4.65
CA PRO A 143 -12.29 -22.26 -3.65
C PRO A 143 -11.21 -21.37 -4.28
N ALA A 144 -11.02 -20.17 -3.74
CA ALA A 144 -10.06 -19.20 -4.24
C ALA A 144 -9.33 -18.47 -3.09
N ARG A 145 -8.09 -18.09 -3.36
CA ARG A 145 -7.31 -17.14 -2.55
C ARG A 145 -6.68 -16.13 -3.49
N VAL A 146 -6.36 -14.94 -2.97
CA VAL A 146 -5.68 -13.91 -3.75
C VAL A 146 -4.37 -14.47 -4.31
N ARG A 147 -4.11 -14.16 -5.58
CA ARG A 147 -2.86 -14.51 -6.25
C ARG A 147 -1.87 -13.35 -6.09
N PRO A 148 -0.56 -13.64 -5.96
CA PRO A 148 0.45 -12.60 -5.96
C PRO A 148 0.38 -11.73 -7.21
N ASP A 149 0.55 -10.43 -7.04
CA ASP A 149 0.61 -9.46 -8.13
C ASP A 149 1.44 -8.22 -7.72
N VAL A 150 1.83 -7.39 -8.68
CA VAL A 150 2.54 -6.14 -8.38
C VAL A 150 1.67 -5.22 -7.51
N LEU A 151 2.27 -4.66 -6.46
CA LEU A 151 1.60 -3.81 -5.45
C LEU A 151 0.45 -4.49 -4.70
N ASP A 152 0.34 -5.82 -4.71
CA ASP A 152 -0.73 -6.52 -4.00
C ASP A 152 -0.66 -6.27 -2.48
N ALA A 153 0.51 -6.43 -1.88
CA ALA A 153 0.77 -6.21 -0.46
C ALA A 153 0.35 -4.79 -0.03
N GLU A 154 0.79 -3.78 -0.79
CA GLU A 154 0.52 -2.37 -0.53
C GLU A 154 -0.97 -2.03 -0.73
N SER A 155 -1.67 -2.71 -1.63
CA SER A 155 -3.01 -2.31 -2.09
C SER A 155 -4.15 -3.12 -1.47
N TYR A 156 -4.02 -4.44 -1.36
CA TYR A 156 -5.10 -5.35 -0.98
C TYR A 156 -4.62 -6.69 -0.38
N GLY A 157 -3.35 -6.81 -0.01
CA GLY A 157 -2.72 -8.09 0.32
C GLY A 157 -2.74 -8.50 1.79
N VAL A 158 -3.33 -7.72 2.70
CA VAL A 158 -3.39 -8.05 4.14
C VAL A 158 -4.47 -9.08 4.43
N LYS A 159 -4.13 -10.12 5.20
CA LYS A 159 -5.06 -11.12 5.76
C LYS A 159 -5.10 -10.89 7.26
N SER A 160 -6.29 -10.87 7.86
CA SER A 160 -6.46 -10.59 9.29
C SER A 160 -7.61 -11.39 9.87
N SER A 161 -7.53 -11.71 11.16
CA SER A 161 -8.70 -12.13 11.94
C SER A 161 -9.61 -10.94 12.27
N ALA A 162 -10.89 -11.23 12.58
CA ALA A 162 -11.82 -10.20 13.09
C ALA A 162 -11.38 -9.62 14.44
N ALA A 163 -10.75 -10.45 15.29
CA ALA A 163 -10.23 -10.04 16.60
C ALA A 163 -9.09 -9.01 16.46
N ASP A 164 -8.22 -9.15 15.47
CA ASP A 164 -7.20 -8.13 15.20
C ASP A 164 -7.78 -6.90 14.51
N MET A 165 -8.74 -7.06 13.61
CA MET A 165 -9.38 -5.90 12.98
C MET A 165 -10.10 -5.02 14.00
N ILE A 166 -10.76 -5.61 15.02
CA ILE A 166 -11.38 -4.79 16.08
C ILE A 166 -10.31 -4.12 16.97
N ARG A 167 -9.17 -4.76 17.24
CA ARG A 167 -8.03 -4.10 17.92
C ARG A 167 -7.49 -2.92 17.11
N PHE A 168 -7.36 -3.08 15.80
CA PHE A 168 -6.95 -1.99 14.92
C PHE A 168 -7.96 -0.83 14.97
N VAL A 169 -9.27 -1.11 14.97
CA VAL A 169 -10.31 -0.09 15.14
C VAL A 169 -10.22 0.59 16.50
N GLN A 170 -9.99 -0.16 17.60
CA GLN A 170 -9.80 0.40 18.94
C GLN A 170 -8.62 1.37 18.97
N ALA A 171 -7.49 1.03 18.35
CA ALA A 171 -6.33 1.91 18.23
C ALA A 171 -6.61 3.18 17.40
N ASN A 172 -7.62 3.17 16.52
CA ASN A 172 -8.07 4.38 15.80
C ASN A 172 -9.06 5.22 16.63
N ILE A 173 -9.80 4.61 17.55
CA ILE A 173 -10.72 5.31 18.47
C ILE A 173 -9.94 6.01 19.58
N ASP A 174 -8.97 5.31 20.16
CA ASP A 174 -8.12 5.81 21.24
C ASP A 174 -6.64 5.48 20.97
N PRO A 175 -5.92 6.34 20.23
CA PRO A 175 -4.53 6.11 19.87
C PRO A 175 -3.55 6.22 21.04
N ALA A 176 -3.95 6.82 22.16
CA ALA A 176 -3.12 6.90 23.36
C ALA A 176 -3.08 5.56 24.13
N GLY A 177 -4.05 4.68 23.86
CA GLY A 177 -4.31 3.47 24.66
C GLY A 177 -4.97 3.80 26.00
N PRO A 178 -5.36 2.78 26.77
CA PRO A 178 -5.67 2.96 28.19
C PRO A 178 -4.45 3.42 29.00
#